data_AF-A0A9N9BTX2-F1
#
_entry.id   AF-A0A9N9BTX2-F1
#
_cell.length_a   1.000
_cell.length_b   1.000
_cell.length_c   1.000
_cell.angle_alpha   90.00
_cell.angle_beta   90.00
_cell.angle_gamma   90.00
#
_symmetry.space_group_name_H-M   'P 1'
#
loop_
_entity.id
_entity.type
_entity.pdbx_description
1 polymer ?
#
loop_
_entity_poly.entity_id
_entity_poly.type
_entity_poly.pdbx_seq_one_letter_code
_entity_poly.pdbx_strand_id
1 'polypeptide(L)'
;MHKYEIVRPAAFEPQFDHHRLYTPQENSRKLKKVNTNSHYLKIRTNILETISKWRFVSGAQFENSNEIGVFSRLTNSYCLVALGGSENFYSVFESELNDIVPVIHTSIAGTRIIGRLTAGNKKGLLVPNTTTDQELQHLRNSLPDSVQIQRIEERLSALGNVIACNDYVALVHPDIDKETQEIIRDVLDVEVFTQTIAGNVLVGSYCAISNQGGLVHPRTSTQDQDELSSLLQVPLVAGTINRGSDVVGAGLVVNDWCAFAGLDSTATELSVVESIFKLQDAQPTAIVKDLRDSLVDTYA
;
A
#
# COMPACT_ATOMS: atom_id res chain seq x y z
N MET A 1 -21.08 15.32 59.27
CA MET A 1 -20.38 14.47 60.26
C MET A 1 -21.13 13.15 60.36
N HIS A 2 -20.41 12.03 60.57
CA HIS A 2 -20.89 10.64 60.58
C HIS A 2 -21.25 10.03 59.20
N LYS A 3 -20.96 8.75 58.92
CA LYS A 3 -19.72 7.95 59.10
C LYS A 3 -19.88 6.69 58.23
N TYR A 4 -18.77 6.04 57.85
CA TYR A 4 -18.74 4.80 57.06
C TYR A 4 -19.35 3.60 57.79
N GLU A 5 -19.81 2.57 57.05
CA GLU A 5 -19.30 1.20 57.21
C GLU A 5 -19.65 0.25 56.04
N ILE A 6 -18.83 -0.80 55.89
CA ILE A 6 -18.91 -1.85 54.85
C ILE A 6 -19.12 -3.19 55.56
N VAL A 7 -20.07 -4.03 55.12
CA VAL A 7 -20.18 -5.43 55.59
C VAL A 7 -20.51 -6.42 54.45
N ARG A 8 -19.65 -7.43 54.32
CA ARG A 8 -19.85 -8.80 53.81
C ARG A 8 -19.03 -9.72 54.75
N PRO A 9 -19.08 -11.07 54.69
CA PRO A 9 -19.97 -11.99 53.95
C PRO A 9 -20.64 -13.04 54.85
N ALA A 10 -21.34 -14.02 54.26
CA ALA A 10 -21.49 -15.36 54.83
C ALA A 10 -21.58 -16.40 53.69
N ALA A 11 -20.91 -17.54 53.84
CA ALA A 11 -20.91 -18.65 52.88
C ALA A 11 -21.54 -19.90 53.51
N PHE A 12 -22.23 -20.71 52.73
CA PHE A 12 -22.67 -22.05 53.16
C PHE A 12 -22.86 -23.00 51.95
N GLU A 13 -22.25 -24.17 52.08
CA GLU A 13 -22.31 -25.40 51.27
C GLU A 13 -22.05 -26.56 52.28
N PRO A 14 -22.19 -27.86 51.95
CA PRO A 14 -22.88 -28.54 50.86
C PRO A 14 -23.79 -29.71 51.38
N GLN A 15 -24.38 -30.55 50.51
CA GLN A 15 -24.54 -32.02 50.75
C GLN A 15 -25.01 -32.84 49.52
N PHE A 16 -24.70 -34.15 49.57
CA PHE A 16 -24.67 -35.18 48.51
C PHE A 16 -25.42 -36.46 49.01
N ASP A 17 -25.97 -37.41 48.24
CA ASP A 17 -26.17 -37.65 46.79
C ASP A 17 -27.32 -38.72 46.63
N HIS A 18 -27.57 -39.17 45.40
CA HIS A 18 -27.96 -40.53 44.96
C HIS A 18 -29.43 -40.90 44.64
N HIS A 19 -29.50 -41.71 43.56
CA HIS A 19 -30.60 -42.54 43.04
C HIS A 19 -31.79 -41.90 42.29
N ARG A 20 -31.68 -41.84 40.95
CA ARG A 20 -32.26 -42.87 40.06
C ARG A 20 -31.69 -42.83 38.63
N LEU A 21 -31.86 -43.93 37.90
CA LEU A 21 -31.18 -44.29 36.66
C LEU A 21 -32.15 -44.29 35.44
N TYR A 22 -31.60 -44.06 34.23
CA TYR A 22 -32.15 -44.40 32.89
C TYR A 22 -33.41 -43.59 32.44
N THR A 23 -33.65 -43.21 31.17
CA THR A 23 -32.95 -43.36 29.86
C THR A 23 -33.30 -42.16 28.93
N PRO A 24 -32.50 -41.86 27.88
CA PRO A 24 -32.83 -40.83 26.90
C PRO A 24 -33.27 -41.39 25.52
N GLN A 25 -34.57 -41.58 25.27
CA GLN A 25 -35.06 -41.95 23.91
C GLN A 25 -36.32 -41.25 23.37
N GLU A 26 -37.12 -40.53 24.17
CA GLU A 26 -38.43 -40.01 23.72
C GLU A 26 -38.54 -38.48 23.52
N ASN A 27 -37.54 -37.85 22.90
CA ASN A 27 -37.70 -36.44 22.44
C ASN A 27 -37.11 -36.12 21.05
N SER A 28 -36.87 -37.16 20.24
CA SER A 28 -36.25 -37.07 18.90
C SER A 28 -37.19 -36.60 17.77
N ARG A 29 -38.39 -36.04 18.07
CA ARG A 29 -39.40 -35.72 17.05
C ARG A 29 -39.95 -34.28 16.99
N LYS A 30 -39.53 -33.33 17.85
CA LYS A 30 -40.03 -31.93 17.78
C LYS A 30 -38.99 -30.79 17.88
N LEU A 31 -37.70 -31.08 17.65
CA LEU A 31 -36.64 -30.06 17.58
C LEU A 31 -35.81 -30.11 16.28
N LYS A 32 -36.46 -30.34 15.12
CA LYS A 32 -35.95 -29.85 13.83
C LYS A 32 -36.36 -28.38 13.61
N LYS A 33 -35.92 -27.49 14.50
CA LYS A 33 -35.93 -26.04 14.25
C LYS A 33 -34.55 -25.62 13.75
N VAL A 34 -34.40 -25.72 12.42
CA VAL A 34 -33.60 -24.87 11.54
C VAL A 34 -32.26 -24.37 12.12
N ASN A 35 -31.18 -25.06 11.76
CA ASN A 35 -29.80 -24.66 12.06
C ASN A 35 -29.28 -23.59 11.06
N THR A 36 -29.98 -22.46 10.92
CA THR A 36 -29.61 -21.37 9.97
C THR A 36 -28.60 -20.37 10.53
N ASN A 37 -28.42 -20.28 11.85
CA ASN A 37 -27.57 -19.24 12.44
C ASN A 37 -26.06 -19.42 12.18
N SER A 38 -25.58 -20.63 11.87
CA SER A 38 -24.16 -20.82 11.51
C SER A 38 -23.81 -20.29 10.12
N HIS A 39 -24.72 -20.41 9.16
CA HIS A 39 -24.50 -19.91 7.79
C HIS A 39 -24.55 -18.38 7.73
N TYR A 40 -25.52 -17.75 8.41
CA TYR A 40 -25.60 -16.29 8.48
C TYR A 40 -24.44 -15.65 9.27
N LEU A 41 -23.90 -16.32 10.30
CA LEU A 41 -22.66 -15.85 10.93
C LEU A 41 -21.47 -15.93 9.98
N LYS A 42 -21.23 -17.09 9.33
CA LYS A 42 -20.13 -17.24 8.36
C LYS A 42 -20.23 -16.27 7.18
N ILE A 43 -21.45 -16.04 6.68
CA ILE A 43 -21.69 -15.04 5.62
C ILE A 43 -21.40 -13.63 6.16
N ARG A 44 -21.75 -13.29 7.40
CA ARG A 44 -21.34 -12.01 8.00
C ARG A 44 -19.83 -11.88 8.22
N THR A 45 -19.13 -12.94 8.61
CA THR A 45 -17.66 -12.91 8.75
C THR A 45 -17.00 -12.67 7.40
N ASN A 46 -17.33 -13.48 6.38
CA ASN A 46 -16.81 -13.28 5.02
C ASN A 46 -17.20 -11.91 4.43
N ILE A 47 -18.42 -11.42 4.66
CA ILE A 47 -18.83 -10.09 4.19
C ILE A 47 -18.08 -8.98 4.92
N LEU A 48 -17.78 -9.10 6.21
CA LEU A 48 -17.00 -8.08 6.94
C LEU A 48 -15.51 -8.12 6.56
N GLU A 49 -14.93 -9.30 6.33
CA GLU A 49 -13.59 -9.46 5.75
C GLU A 49 -13.55 -8.88 4.31
N THR A 50 -14.61 -9.07 3.52
CA THR A 50 -14.73 -8.49 2.16
C THR A 50 -14.97 -6.97 2.17
N ILE A 51 -15.66 -6.44 3.18
CA ILE A 51 -15.88 -5.00 3.41
C ILE A 51 -14.58 -4.26 3.77
N SER A 52 -13.50 -4.99 4.07
CA SER A 52 -12.27 -4.42 4.61
C SER A 52 -11.15 -4.19 3.59
N LYS A 53 -11.42 -4.26 2.27
CA LYS A 53 -10.52 -3.71 1.23
C LYS A 53 -10.65 -2.18 1.14
N TRP A 54 -10.43 -1.52 2.26
CA TRP A 54 -10.32 -0.08 2.33
C TRP A 54 -9.05 0.35 1.60
N ARG A 55 -9.21 1.29 0.67
CA ARG A 55 -8.11 2.03 0.10
C ARG A 55 -7.86 3.24 1.01
N PHE A 56 -6.69 3.30 1.66
CA PHE A 56 -6.37 4.34 2.64
C PHE A 56 -5.14 5.16 2.24
N VAL A 57 -5.02 6.35 2.82
CA VAL A 57 -3.72 7.03 2.97
C VAL A 57 -3.27 6.95 4.43
N SER A 58 -2.23 6.16 4.68
CA SER A 58 -1.71 5.94 6.03
C SER A 58 -0.51 6.85 6.31
N GLY A 59 -0.54 7.51 7.47
CA GLY A 59 0.57 8.33 7.95
C GLY A 59 1.69 7.46 8.51
N ALA A 60 2.91 7.59 7.97
CA ALA A 60 4.09 6.87 8.42
C ALA A 60 5.27 7.81 8.70
N GLN A 61 6.20 7.38 9.54
CA GLN A 61 7.43 8.12 9.86
C GLN A 61 8.58 7.13 10.10
N PHE A 62 9.71 7.34 9.44
CA PHE A 62 10.92 6.53 9.61
C PHE A 62 11.86 7.25 10.58
N GLU A 63 12.10 6.67 11.75
CA GLU A 63 12.81 7.34 12.86
C GLU A 63 12.18 8.70 13.20
N ASN A 64 12.80 9.81 12.76
CA ASN A 64 12.30 11.18 12.89
C ASN A 64 12.06 11.86 11.52
N SER A 65 12.03 11.09 10.42
CA SER A 65 11.86 11.60 9.06
C SER A 65 10.50 11.25 8.48
N ASN A 66 9.85 12.27 7.91
CA ASN A 66 8.59 12.15 7.19
C ASN A 66 8.81 11.85 5.69
N GLU A 67 10.05 11.72 5.23
CA GLU A 67 10.40 11.35 3.86
C GLU A 67 10.39 9.82 3.66
N ILE A 68 9.24 9.20 3.87
CA ILE A 68 9.09 7.74 3.84
C ILE A 68 9.43 7.09 2.48
N GLY A 69 9.31 7.82 1.36
CA GLY A 69 9.74 7.39 0.02
C GLY A 69 11.26 7.37 -0.18
N VAL A 70 12.03 7.88 0.79
CA VAL A 70 13.47 7.61 0.87
C VAL A 70 13.73 6.18 1.38
N PHE A 71 12.91 5.70 2.32
CA PHE A 71 13.12 4.46 3.09
C PHE A 71 12.22 3.30 2.64
N SER A 72 11.32 3.52 1.70
CA SER A 72 10.41 2.51 1.18
C SER A 72 10.19 2.67 -0.32
N ARG A 73 9.85 1.57 -1.00
CA ARG A 73 9.40 1.56 -2.40
C ARG A 73 8.14 0.71 -2.48
N LEU A 74 7.05 1.30 -2.93
CA LEU A 74 5.77 0.61 -3.11
C LEU A 74 5.50 0.37 -4.59
N THR A 75 4.97 -0.82 -4.92
CA THR A 75 4.49 -1.18 -6.26
C THR A 75 3.16 -1.93 -6.16
N ASN A 76 2.61 -2.34 -7.30
CA ASN A 76 1.44 -3.22 -7.38
C ASN A 76 1.73 -4.72 -7.17
N SER A 77 2.98 -5.13 -6.88
CA SER A 77 3.29 -6.56 -6.63
C SER A 77 4.24 -6.83 -5.46
N TYR A 78 4.93 -5.81 -4.95
CA TYR A 78 5.81 -5.91 -3.79
C TYR A 78 5.98 -4.53 -3.12
N CYS A 79 6.35 -4.56 -1.85
CA CYS A 79 6.85 -3.40 -1.12
C CYS A 79 8.27 -3.69 -0.63
N LEU A 80 9.20 -2.75 -0.82
CA LEU A 80 10.53 -2.80 -0.21
C LEU A 80 10.55 -1.82 0.96
N VAL A 81 11.09 -2.23 2.10
CA VAL A 81 11.16 -1.41 3.32
C VAL A 81 12.57 -1.48 3.92
N ALA A 82 13.12 -0.33 4.32
CA ALA A 82 14.49 -0.22 4.78
C ALA A 82 14.74 -0.95 6.11
N LEU A 83 15.87 -1.66 6.19
CA LEU A 83 16.35 -2.21 7.45
C LEU A 83 16.67 -1.11 8.49
N GLY A 84 16.36 -1.39 9.75
CA GLY A 84 16.63 -0.51 10.89
C GLY A 84 15.55 0.55 11.17
N GLY A 85 14.36 0.42 10.58
CA GLY A 85 13.17 1.13 11.03
C GLY A 85 12.64 0.61 12.38
N SER A 86 11.71 1.34 12.98
CA SER A 86 10.99 0.93 14.19
C SER A 86 9.83 -0.02 13.87
N GLU A 87 9.38 -0.81 14.85
CA GLU A 87 8.17 -1.63 14.69
C GLU A 87 6.93 -0.80 14.32
N ASN A 88 6.84 0.45 14.78
CA ASN A 88 5.79 1.39 14.38
C ASN A 88 5.83 1.71 12.87
N PHE A 89 7.00 1.72 12.24
CA PHE A 89 7.11 1.94 10.79
C PHE A 89 6.69 0.68 10.03
N TYR A 90 7.23 -0.49 10.39
CA TYR A 90 6.91 -1.75 9.71
C TYR A 90 5.43 -2.11 9.85
N SER A 91 4.86 -1.98 11.06
CA SER A 91 3.44 -2.30 11.30
C SER A 91 2.46 -1.49 10.48
N VAL A 92 2.79 -0.25 10.09
CA VAL A 92 1.95 0.56 9.18
C VAL A 92 1.96 0.01 7.75
N PHE A 93 3.08 -0.52 7.26
CA PHE A 93 3.10 -1.19 5.95
C PHE A 93 2.49 -2.59 6.04
N GLU A 94 2.80 -3.35 7.09
CA GLU A 94 2.30 -4.72 7.27
C GLU A 94 0.78 -4.77 7.53
N SER A 95 0.18 -3.80 8.24
CA SER A 95 -1.27 -3.79 8.47
C SER A 95 -2.09 -3.67 7.18
N GLU A 96 -1.57 -2.93 6.19
CA GLU A 96 -2.28 -2.64 4.94
C GLU A 96 -1.88 -3.57 3.78
N LEU A 97 -0.66 -4.13 3.80
CA LEU A 97 -0.07 -4.80 2.63
C LEU A 97 0.09 -6.31 2.78
N ASN A 98 0.26 -6.86 3.98
CA ASN A 98 0.82 -8.21 4.19
C ASN A 98 -0.05 -9.34 3.56
N ASP A 99 -1.37 -9.12 3.45
CA ASP A 99 -2.31 -10.05 2.78
C ASP A 99 -2.41 -9.85 1.25
N ILE A 100 -1.75 -8.83 0.69
CA ILE A 100 -1.90 -8.42 -0.72
C ILE A 100 -0.57 -8.48 -1.48
N VAL A 101 0.52 -7.96 -0.91
CA VAL A 101 1.87 -7.95 -1.50
C VAL A 101 2.94 -8.21 -0.44
N PRO A 102 4.03 -8.93 -0.78
CA PRO A 102 5.14 -9.15 0.15
C PRO A 102 5.80 -7.82 0.55
N VAL A 103 5.94 -7.61 1.86
CA VAL A 103 6.72 -6.53 2.47
C VAL A 103 8.13 -7.06 2.73
N ILE A 104 9.11 -6.53 2.00
CA ILE A 104 10.47 -7.07 1.95
C ILE A 104 11.43 -6.13 2.66
N HIS A 105 11.87 -6.54 3.86
CA HIS A 105 12.91 -5.84 4.61
C HIS A 105 14.28 -6.04 3.96
N THR A 106 14.93 -4.95 3.54
CA THR A 106 16.20 -5.02 2.81
C THR A 106 17.07 -3.76 2.97
N SER A 107 18.34 -3.88 2.62
CA SER A 107 19.26 -2.76 2.37
C SER A 107 19.66 -2.78 0.90
N ILE A 108 20.11 -1.63 0.39
CA ILE A 108 20.65 -1.52 -0.96
C ILE A 108 22.02 -0.86 -0.84
N ALA A 109 23.07 -1.55 -1.31
CA ALA A 109 24.46 -1.14 -1.18
C ALA A 109 24.90 -0.88 0.29
N GLY A 110 24.35 -1.65 1.24
CA GLY A 110 24.56 -1.47 2.67
C GLY A 110 23.90 -0.22 3.26
N THR A 111 23.01 0.45 2.53
CA THR A 111 22.33 1.67 2.97
C THR A 111 20.84 1.47 3.24
N ARG A 112 20.25 2.42 3.97
CA ARG A 112 18.82 2.46 4.33
C ARG A 112 17.95 3.26 3.36
N ILE A 113 18.54 3.93 2.36
CA ILE A 113 17.85 4.86 1.45
C ILE A 113 17.28 4.15 0.21
N ILE A 114 16.65 3.00 0.43
CA ILE A 114 16.30 2.04 -0.63
C ILE A 114 15.32 2.60 -1.66
N GLY A 115 14.41 3.50 -1.25
CA GLY A 115 13.39 4.08 -2.13
C GLY A 115 13.96 5.08 -3.13
N ARG A 116 15.10 5.72 -2.80
CA ARG A 116 15.87 6.56 -3.73
C ARG A 116 16.86 5.78 -4.56
N LEU A 117 17.42 4.69 -4.02
CA LEU A 117 18.37 3.87 -4.76
C LEU A 117 17.72 2.96 -5.80
N THR A 118 16.44 2.61 -5.63
CA THR A 118 15.73 1.67 -6.52
C THR A 118 14.57 2.33 -7.27
N ALA A 119 14.29 1.82 -8.47
CA ALA A 119 13.10 2.14 -9.24
C ALA A 119 12.45 0.85 -9.73
N GLY A 120 11.14 0.81 -9.89
CA GLY A 120 10.45 -0.42 -10.28
C GLY A 120 8.93 -0.28 -10.31
N ASN A 121 8.31 -1.26 -10.95
CA ASN A 121 6.87 -1.43 -11.12
C ASN A 121 6.49 -2.90 -10.85
N LYS A 122 5.30 -3.37 -11.26
CA LYS A 122 4.92 -4.77 -10.97
C LYS A 122 5.70 -5.86 -11.73
N LYS A 123 6.48 -5.48 -12.76
CA LYS A 123 7.15 -6.39 -13.70
C LYS A 123 8.65 -6.45 -13.48
N GLY A 124 9.25 -5.40 -12.93
CA GLY A 124 10.69 -5.37 -12.66
C GLY A 124 11.14 -4.39 -11.59
N LEU A 125 12.33 -4.68 -11.06
CA LEU A 125 13.04 -3.90 -10.06
C LEU A 125 14.46 -3.58 -10.55
N LEU A 126 14.77 -2.29 -10.61
CA LEU A 126 16.07 -1.75 -10.96
C LEU A 126 16.84 -1.41 -9.69
N VAL A 127 18.04 -1.98 -9.56
CA VAL A 127 18.94 -1.77 -8.42
C VAL A 127 20.29 -1.24 -8.90
N PRO A 128 21.01 -0.42 -8.12
CA PRO A 128 22.30 0.12 -8.56
C PRO A 128 23.37 -0.97 -8.60
N ASN A 129 24.39 -0.79 -9.43
CA ASN A 129 25.54 -1.71 -9.54
C ASN A 129 26.29 -1.93 -8.20
N THR A 130 26.17 -0.99 -7.26
CA THR A 130 26.71 -1.10 -5.89
C THR A 130 25.96 -2.06 -4.96
N THR A 131 24.81 -2.61 -5.38
CA THR A 131 24.03 -3.59 -4.61
C THR A 131 24.80 -4.89 -4.46
N THR A 132 24.99 -5.38 -3.23
CA THR A 132 25.76 -6.60 -2.97
C THR A 132 25.06 -7.86 -3.49
N ASP A 133 25.81 -8.95 -3.70
CA ASP A 133 25.22 -10.23 -4.14
C ASP A 133 24.33 -10.87 -3.06
N GLN A 134 24.59 -10.58 -1.78
CA GLN A 134 23.74 -11.03 -0.67
C GLN A 134 22.39 -10.32 -0.66
N GLU A 135 22.37 -8.99 -0.80
CA GLU A 135 21.13 -8.20 -0.96
C GLU A 135 20.34 -8.65 -2.19
N LEU A 136 21.02 -8.87 -3.32
CA LEU A 136 20.35 -9.29 -4.55
C LEU A 136 19.78 -10.71 -4.46
N GLN A 137 20.47 -11.66 -3.82
CA GLN A 137 19.94 -12.99 -3.57
C GLN A 137 18.74 -12.97 -2.60
N HIS A 138 18.79 -12.12 -1.57
CA HIS A 138 17.66 -11.92 -0.66
C HIS A 138 16.43 -11.36 -1.37
N LEU A 139 16.61 -10.37 -2.25
CA LEU A 139 15.53 -9.85 -3.11
C LEU A 139 14.96 -10.94 -4.02
N ARG A 140 15.80 -11.74 -4.71
CA ARG A 140 15.35 -12.87 -5.55
C ARG A 140 14.56 -13.93 -4.80
N ASN A 141 14.89 -14.18 -3.54
CA ASN A 141 14.20 -15.16 -2.70
C ASN A 141 12.86 -14.65 -2.14
N SER A 142 12.66 -13.32 -2.11
CA SER A 142 11.53 -12.67 -1.43
C SER A 142 10.51 -12.04 -2.39
N LEU A 143 10.95 -11.70 -3.62
CA LEU A 143 10.10 -11.18 -4.68
C LEU A 143 9.35 -12.30 -5.43
N PRO A 144 8.16 -12.02 -6.00
CA PRO A 144 7.50 -12.95 -6.89
C PRO A 144 8.34 -13.25 -8.14
N ASP A 145 8.31 -14.50 -8.64
CA ASP A 145 9.04 -14.95 -9.83
C ASP A 145 8.74 -14.13 -11.11
N SER A 146 7.62 -13.39 -11.13
CA SER A 146 7.25 -12.49 -12.23
C SER A 146 8.06 -11.18 -12.27
N VAL A 147 8.82 -10.86 -11.22
CA VAL A 147 9.56 -9.60 -11.10
C VAL A 147 11.01 -9.79 -11.54
N GLN A 148 11.37 -9.17 -12.67
CA GLN A 148 12.74 -9.18 -13.17
C GLN A 148 13.62 -8.21 -12.37
N ILE A 149 14.76 -8.67 -11.85
CA ILE A 149 15.69 -7.83 -11.07
C ILE A 149 16.96 -7.61 -11.87
N GLN A 150 17.26 -6.34 -12.20
CA GLN A 150 18.43 -5.97 -13.00
C GLN A 150 19.30 -4.94 -12.28
N ARG A 151 20.62 -5.15 -12.32
CA ARG A 151 21.62 -4.14 -11.92
C ARG A 151 21.81 -3.14 -13.06
N ILE A 152 21.77 -1.85 -12.74
CA ILE A 152 22.11 -0.76 -13.66
C ILE A 152 23.32 0.00 -13.11
N GLU A 153 24.28 0.31 -13.98
CA GLU A 153 25.29 1.34 -13.71
C GLU A 153 24.76 2.68 -14.22
N GLU A 154 24.40 3.57 -13.31
CA GLU A 154 23.99 4.94 -13.60
C GLU A 154 24.90 5.90 -12.83
N ARG A 155 25.31 6.99 -13.48
CA ARG A 155 26.34 7.93 -12.97
C ARG A 155 25.80 9.32 -12.68
N LEU A 156 24.59 9.67 -13.14
CA LEU A 156 23.96 10.97 -12.90
C LEU A 156 23.45 11.12 -11.46
N SER A 157 22.66 10.14 -10.99
CA SER A 157 22.09 10.13 -9.63
C SER A 157 21.56 8.74 -9.27
N ALA A 158 20.95 8.62 -8.08
CA ALA A 158 20.28 7.40 -7.64
C ALA A 158 19.02 7.11 -8.49
N LEU A 159 18.78 5.83 -8.83
CA LEU A 159 17.77 5.41 -9.81
C LEU A 159 16.35 5.93 -9.49
N GLY A 160 15.95 5.90 -8.22
CA GLY A 160 14.65 6.39 -7.76
C GLY A 160 14.49 7.91 -7.80
N ASN A 161 15.57 8.68 -8.00
CA ASN A 161 15.49 10.13 -8.26
C ASN A 161 15.35 10.45 -9.76
N VAL A 162 15.95 9.61 -10.63
CA VAL A 162 15.98 9.81 -12.09
C VAL A 162 14.85 9.09 -12.83
N ILE A 163 14.14 8.15 -12.20
CA ILE A 163 13.07 7.36 -12.80
C ILE A 163 11.77 7.47 -11.96
N ALA A 164 10.70 7.96 -12.59
CA ALA A 164 9.33 7.89 -12.07
C ALA A 164 8.51 7.00 -13.00
N CYS A 165 7.96 5.88 -12.51
CA CYS A 165 7.36 4.86 -13.36
C CYS A 165 6.07 4.28 -12.75
N ASN A 166 5.11 3.94 -13.61
CA ASN A 166 3.98 3.07 -13.30
C ASN A 166 4.08 1.74 -14.08
N ASP A 167 2.99 1.00 -14.26
CA ASP A 167 3.02 -0.30 -14.96
C ASP A 167 3.01 -0.21 -16.50
N TYR A 168 2.92 1.00 -17.06
CA TYR A 168 2.76 1.25 -18.50
C TYR A 168 3.78 2.25 -19.07
N VAL A 169 4.16 3.26 -18.28
CA VAL A 169 5.02 4.38 -18.69
C VAL A 169 6.05 4.72 -17.60
N ALA A 170 7.25 5.11 -18.02
CA ALA A 170 8.29 5.70 -17.18
C ALA A 170 8.75 7.05 -17.72
N LEU A 171 8.76 8.06 -16.84
CA LEU A 171 9.49 9.31 -17.03
C LEU A 171 10.92 9.13 -16.54
N VAL A 172 11.88 9.61 -17.32
CA VAL A 172 13.31 9.55 -17.00
C VAL A 172 14.02 10.89 -17.18
N HIS A 173 15.14 11.05 -16.48
CA HIS A 173 16.04 12.20 -16.60
C HIS A 173 16.44 12.45 -18.07
N PRO A 174 16.46 13.70 -18.58
CA PRO A 174 16.74 13.97 -20.00
C PRO A 174 18.09 13.46 -20.51
N ASP A 175 19.15 13.63 -19.71
CA ASP A 175 20.52 13.26 -20.09
C ASP A 175 20.86 11.77 -19.82
N ILE A 176 19.88 10.91 -19.53
CA ILE A 176 20.12 9.50 -19.21
C ILE A 176 20.57 8.71 -20.46
N ASP A 177 21.60 7.87 -20.30
CA ASP A 177 22.22 7.13 -21.41
C ASP A 177 21.21 6.19 -22.11
N LYS A 178 21.33 6.07 -23.44
CA LYS A 178 20.41 5.25 -24.25
C LYS A 178 20.41 3.77 -23.87
N GLU A 179 21.56 3.23 -23.51
CA GLU A 179 21.70 1.87 -23.00
C GLU A 179 20.88 1.69 -21.71
N THR A 180 20.96 2.65 -20.78
CA THR A 180 20.11 2.67 -19.58
C THR A 180 18.62 2.78 -19.92
N GLN A 181 18.23 3.59 -20.92
CA GLN A 181 16.83 3.69 -21.37
C GLN A 181 16.29 2.37 -21.94
N GLU A 182 17.12 1.64 -22.70
CA GLU A 182 16.78 0.33 -23.26
C GLU A 182 16.63 -0.72 -22.14
N ILE A 183 17.54 -0.75 -21.16
CA ILE A 183 17.42 -1.64 -19.98
C ILE A 183 16.16 -1.31 -19.16
N ILE A 184 15.84 -0.03 -18.94
CA ILE A 184 14.61 0.39 -18.25
C ILE A 184 13.38 -0.11 -19.00
N ARG A 185 13.33 0.06 -20.34
CA ARG A 185 12.23 -0.38 -21.20
C ARG A 185 12.02 -1.88 -21.13
N ASP A 186 13.10 -2.66 -21.23
CA ASP A 186 13.03 -4.13 -21.30
C ASP A 186 12.70 -4.77 -19.95
N VAL A 187 13.26 -4.26 -18.85
CA VAL A 187 13.08 -4.83 -17.51
C VAL A 187 11.75 -4.42 -16.87
N LEU A 188 11.32 -3.18 -17.09
CA LEU A 188 10.03 -2.70 -16.58
C LEU A 188 8.87 -2.96 -17.56
N ASP A 189 9.14 -3.28 -18.83
CA ASP A 189 8.16 -3.46 -19.91
C ASP A 189 7.17 -2.27 -19.96
N VAL A 190 7.72 -1.07 -20.18
CA VAL A 190 7.02 0.22 -20.22
C VAL A 190 7.57 1.13 -21.31
N GLU A 191 6.76 2.07 -21.80
CA GLU A 191 7.25 3.16 -22.65
C GLU A 191 8.08 4.14 -21.81
N VAL A 192 9.23 4.58 -22.35
CA VAL A 192 10.21 5.42 -21.63
C VAL A 192 10.28 6.78 -22.31
N PHE A 193 10.00 7.85 -21.56
CA PHE A 193 10.04 9.23 -22.04
C PHE A 193 10.99 10.10 -21.20
N THR A 194 11.90 10.80 -21.87
CA THR A 194 12.75 11.83 -21.28
C THR A 194 11.96 13.11 -21.05
N GLN A 195 11.83 13.58 -19.80
CA GLN A 195 11.06 14.79 -19.48
C GLN A 195 11.56 15.48 -18.21
N THR A 196 11.14 16.73 -17.99
CA THR A 196 11.40 17.51 -16.77
C THR A 196 10.10 17.92 -16.07
N ILE A 197 10.17 18.20 -14.76
CA ILE A 197 8.98 18.55 -13.95
C ILE A 197 9.24 19.88 -13.25
N ALA A 198 8.49 20.92 -13.63
CA ALA A 198 8.71 22.31 -13.21
C ALA A 198 10.17 22.81 -13.43
N GLY A 199 10.81 22.37 -14.51
CA GLY A 199 12.21 22.65 -14.83
C GLY A 199 13.24 21.80 -14.07
N ASN A 200 12.81 20.88 -13.20
CA ASN A 200 13.70 19.93 -12.53
C ASN A 200 13.89 18.66 -13.35
N VAL A 201 15.13 18.19 -13.44
CA VAL A 201 15.53 16.97 -14.16
C VAL A 201 15.35 15.67 -13.34
N LEU A 202 15.22 15.78 -12.00
CA LEU A 202 15.05 14.65 -11.09
C LEU A 202 13.56 14.26 -10.94
N VAL A 203 12.99 13.70 -12.01
CA VAL A 203 11.55 13.39 -12.11
C VAL A 203 11.03 12.53 -10.96
N GLY A 204 11.80 11.55 -10.46
CA GLY A 204 11.44 10.67 -9.34
C GLY A 204 11.45 11.35 -7.97
N SER A 205 12.15 12.47 -7.81
CA SER A 205 12.07 13.29 -6.58
C SER A 205 10.83 14.17 -6.56
N TYR A 206 10.42 14.67 -7.73
CA TYR A 206 9.43 15.75 -7.87
C TYR A 206 8.06 15.26 -8.38
N CYS A 207 7.87 13.95 -8.48
CA CYS A 207 6.60 13.34 -8.86
C CYS A 207 6.42 11.95 -8.24
N ALA A 208 5.18 11.63 -7.88
CA ALA A 208 4.72 10.28 -7.57
C ALA A 208 3.60 9.90 -8.54
N ILE A 209 3.66 8.71 -9.13
CA ILE A 209 2.77 8.24 -10.21
C ILE A 209 2.24 6.85 -9.84
N SER A 210 0.95 6.59 -10.09
CA SER A 210 0.37 5.24 -10.15
C SER A 210 -0.32 5.00 -11.50
N ASN A 211 -1.07 3.92 -11.66
CA ASN A 211 -1.87 3.74 -12.88
C ASN A 211 -3.18 4.55 -12.85
N GLN A 212 -3.53 5.17 -11.73
CA GLN A 212 -4.80 5.90 -11.55
C GLN A 212 -4.67 7.42 -11.70
N GLY A 213 -3.49 7.97 -11.41
CA GLY A 213 -3.17 9.39 -11.41
C GLY A 213 -1.73 9.66 -10.98
N GLY A 214 -1.38 10.93 -10.82
CA GLY A 214 -0.07 11.35 -10.33
C GLY A 214 -0.08 12.72 -9.66
N LEU A 215 0.85 12.90 -8.70
CA LEU A 215 1.08 14.15 -8.00
C LEU A 215 2.43 14.71 -8.45
N VAL A 216 2.45 15.95 -8.94
CA VAL A 216 3.66 16.65 -9.40
C VAL A 216 3.99 17.85 -8.52
N HIS A 217 5.24 18.32 -8.60
CA HIS A 217 5.75 19.52 -7.93
C HIS A 217 4.78 20.71 -8.04
N PRO A 218 4.57 21.49 -6.95
CA PRO A 218 3.50 22.49 -6.85
C PRO A 218 3.65 23.69 -7.81
N ARG A 219 4.85 23.94 -8.36
CA ARG A 219 5.09 25.01 -9.36
C ARG A 219 5.04 24.52 -10.82
N THR A 220 4.61 23.29 -11.07
CA THR A 220 4.42 22.77 -12.44
C THR A 220 3.31 23.58 -13.10
N SER A 221 3.51 24.10 -14.32
CA SER A 221 2.48 24.93 -14.96
C SER A 221 1.27 24.06 -15.35
N THR A 222 0.11 24.68 -15.59
CA THR A 222 -1.07 23.94 -16.06
C THR A 222 -0.83 23.33 -17.44
N GLN A 223 -0.07 24.01 -18.30
CA GLN A 223 0.33 23.48 -19.60
C GLN A 223 1.21 22.23 -19.45
N ASP A 224 2.24 22.28 -18.60
CA ASP A 224 3.11 21.11 -18.36
C ASP A 224 2.30 19.95 -17.77
N GLN A 225 1.32 20.23 -16.89
CA GLN A 225 0.40 19.22 -16.34
C GLN A 225 -0.47 18.58 -17.43
N ASP A 226 -1.04 19.36 -18.35
CA ASP A 226 -1.86 18.86 -19.46
C ASP A 226 -1.02 18.03 -20.45
N GLU A 227 0.21 18.47 -20.76
CA GLU A 227 1.17 17.75 -21.60
C GLU A 227 1.61 16.42 -20.96
N LEU A 228 1.99 16.43 -19.68
CA LEU A 228 2.36 15.23 -18.92
C LEU A 228 1.17 14.27 -18.72
N SER A 229 -0.03 14.79 -18.48
CA SER A 229 -1.27 14.00 -18.37
C SER A 229 -1.60 13.30 -19.68
N SER A 230 -1.44 14.01 -20.80
CA SER A 230 -1.59 13.46 -22.16
C SER A 230 -0.52 12.42 -22.49
N LEU A 231 0.70 12.56 -21.96
CA LEU A 231 1.80 11.61 -22.18
C LEU A 231 1.61 10.33 -21.35
N LEU A 232 1.26 10.46 -20.06
CA LEU A 232 1.09 9.35 -19.14
C LEU A 232 -0.28 8.65 -19.24
N GLN A 233 -1.25 9.27 -19.91
CA GLN A 233 -2.65 8.83 -19.98
C GLN A 233 -3.35 8.71 -18.60
N VAL A 234 -2.85 9.43 -17.59
CA VAL A 234 -3.42 9.49 -16.23
C VAL A 234 -3.56 10.95 -15.78
N PRO A 235 -4.60 11.30 -14.99
CA PRO A 235 -4.76 12.66 -14.49
C PRO A 235 -3.61 13.04 -13.55
N LEU A 236 -3.12 14.28 -13.70
CA LEU A 236 -2.09 14.85 -12.84
C LEU A 236 -2.61 16.06 -12.09
N VAL A 237 -2.08 16.28 -10.89
CA VAL A 237 -2.31 17.50 -10.12
C VAL A 237 -1.00 18.00 -9.53
N ALA A 238 -0.79 19.31 -9.55
CA ALA A 238 0.29 19.95 -8.80
C ALA A 238 -0.10 20.10 -7.32
N GLY A 239 0.78 19.69 -6.41
CA GLY A 239 0.53 19.79 -4.97
C GLY A 239 1.76 19.56 -4.11
N THR A 240 1.58 19.62 -2.80
CA THR A 240 2.63 19.41 -1.79
C THR A 240 2.31 18.19 -0.93
N ILE A 241 3.31 17.76 -0.16
CA ILE A 241 3.17 16.74 0.88
C ILE A 241 3.93 17.23 2.12
N ASN A 242 3.75 16.60 3.30
CA ASN A 242 4.49 16.96 4.51
C ASN A 242 4.46 18.47 4.84
N ARG A 243 3.27 19.08 4.82
CA ARG A 243 3.05 20.49 5.23
C ARG A 243 3.73 21.52 4.33
N GLY A 244 3.66 21.31 3.01
CA GLY A 244 4.19 22.24 2.02
C GLY A 244 5.56 21.87 1.43
N SER A 245 6.04 20.64 1.64
CA SER A 245 7.23 20.13 0.94
C SER A 245 6.92 19.93 -0.55
N ASP A 246 7.86 20.36 -1.40
CA ASP A 246 7.79 20.27 -2.85
C ASP A 246 8.43 18.98 -3.41
N VAL A 247 9.14 18.22 -2.57
CA VAL A 247 9.78 16.94 -2.92
C VAL A 247 8.77 15.79 -2.76
N VAL A 248 7.77 15.76 -3.64
CA VAL A 248 6.63 14.82 -3.60
C VAL A 248 7.07 13.36 -3.45
N GLY A 249 8.03 12.89 -4.26
CA GLY A 249 8.53 11.52 -4.22
C GLY A 249 9.34 11.16 -2.96
N ALA A 250 9.68 12.15 -2.12
CA ALA A 250 10.23 11.90 -0.78
C ALA A 250 9.12 11.53 0.21
N GLY A 251 8.03 12.31 0.22
CA GLY A 251 7.01 12.26 1.27
C GLY A 251 5.84 11.34 0.99
N LEU A 252 5.72 10.81 -0.23
CA LEU A 252 4.61 9.98 -0.68
C LEU A 252 5.12 8.73 -1.41
N VAL A 253 4.62 7.57 -1.03
CA VAL A 253 4.68 6.33 -1.85
C VAL A 253 3.27 5.82 -2.08
N VAL A 254 2.99 5.37 -3.30
CA VAL A 254 1.62 5.09 -3.75
C VAL A 254 1.61 3.92 -4.74
N ASN A 255 0.58 3.10 -4.65
CA ASN A 255 0.21 2.14 -5.68
C ASN A 255 -1.26 2.37 -6.07
N ASP A 256 -1.91 1.43 -6.76
CA ASP A 256 -3.27 1.67 -7.22
C ASP A 256 -4.32 1.66 -6.08
N TRP A 257 -4.03 1.12 -4.90
CA TRP A 257 -5.00 0.93 -3.81
C TRP A 257 -4.62 1.47 -2.43
N CYS A 258 -3.37 1.81 -2.18
CA CYS A 258 -2.97 2.49 -0.96
C CYS A 258 -1.90 3.53 -1.26
N ALA A 259 -1.87 4.57 -0.44
CA ALA A 259 -0.70 5.43 -0.34
C ALA A 259 -0.24 5.49 1.11
N PHE A 260 1.05 5.73 1.28
CA PHE A 260 1.63 6.12 2.56
C PHE A 260 2.17 7.52 2.37
N ALA A 261 1.87 8.40 3.33
CA ALA A 261 2.36 9.77 3.39
C ALA A 261 3.11 10.01 4.71
N GLY A 262 4.04 10.96 4.73
CA GLY A 262 4.71 11.34 5.98
C GLY A 262 3.74 11.97 6.99
N LEU A 263 3.98 11.76 8.30
CA LEU A 263 3.06 12.17 9.39
C LEU A 263 2.72 13.68 9.44
N ASP A 264 3.59 14.55 8.92
CA ASP A 264 3.33 16.01 8.86
C ASP A 264 2.33 16.40 7.76
N SER A 265 1.94 15.47 6.88
CA SER A 265 1.01 15.74 5.78
C SER A 265 -0.35 16.20 6.29
N THR A 266 -0.79 17.36 5.82
CA THR A 266 -2.03 17.98 6.27
C THR A 266 -3.26 17.26 5.68
N ALA A 267 -4.40 17.29 6.38
CA ALA A 267 -5.65 16.69 5.89
C ALA A 267 -6.06 17.21 4.50
N THR A 268 -5.70 18.45 4.15
CA THR A 268 -5.86 19.02 2.80
C THR A 268 -4.95 18.37 1.76
N GLU A 269 -3.68 18.10 2.08
CA GLU A 269 -2.76 17.38 1.18
C GLU A 269 -3.21 15.93 1.01
N LEU A 270 -3.59 15.25 2.10
CA LEU A 270 -4.11 13.88 2.07
C LEU A 270 -5.40 13.76 1.24
N SER A 271 -6.33 14.73 1.35
CA SER A 271 -7.55 14.76 0.53
C SER A 271 -7.26 14.89 -0.97
N VAL A 272 -6.19 15.62 -1.35
CA VAL A 272 -5.75 15.73 -2.76
C VAL A 272 -5.15 14.41 -3.24
N VAL A 273 -4.30 13.77 -2.43
CA VAL A 273 -3.75 12.43 -2.71
C VAL A 273 -4.87 11.40 -2.89
N GLU A 274 -5.82 11.33 -1.96
CA GLU A 274 -6.96 10.41 -2.02
C GLU A 274 -7.80 10.58 -3.30
N SER A 275 -8.00 11.83 -3.73
CA SER A 275 -8.75 12.15 -4.94
C SER A 275 -7.99 11.81 -6.23
N ILE A 276 -6.73 12.26 -6.38
CA ILE A 276 -5.99 12.10 -7.64
C ILE A 276 -5.62 10.64 -7.92
N PHE A 277 -5.26 9.88 -6.88
CA PHE A 277 -4.96 8.44 -7.00
C PHE A 277 -6.21 7.55 -6.93
N LYS A 278 -7.42 8.16 -6.88
CA LYS A 278 -8.73 7.47 -6.84
C LYS A 278 -8.82 6.45 -5.71
N LEU A 279 -8.28 6.81 -4.55
CA LEU A 279 -8.29 5.92 -3.39
C LEU A 279 -9.71 5.79 -2.83
N GLN A 280 -10.51 6.85 -2.83
CA GLN A 280 -11.91 6.78 -2.37
C GLN A 280 -12.85 5.97 -3.29
N ASP A 281 -12.51 5.82 -4.58
CA ASP A 281 -13.43 5.35 -5.63
C ASP A 281 -13.49 3.82 -5.81
N ALA A 282 -12.87 3.03 -4.93
CA ALA A 282 -13.25 1.62 -4.76
C ALA A 282 -14.57 1.45 -3.99
N GLN A 283 -15.57 2.29 -4.32
CA GLN A 283 -16.94 1.92 -4.10
C GLN A 283 -17.19 0.58 -4.81
N PRO A 284 -17.66 -0.45 -4.11
CA PRO A 284 -17.77 -1.78 -4.67
C PRO A 284 -18.91 -1.82 -5.68
N THR A 285 -18.58 -1.55 -6.94
CA THR A 285 -19.44 -1.82 -8.11
C THR A 285 -19.82 -3.29 -8.18
N ALA A 286 -18.99 -4.19 -7.63
CA ALA A 286 -19.35 -5.56 -7.32
C ALA A 286 -20.58 -5.67 -6.39
N ILE A 287 -20.63 -4.93 -5.27
CA ILE A 287 -21.79 -4.94 -4.35
C ILE A 287 -23.03 -4.31 -5.01
N VAL A 288 -22.90 -3.24 -5.81
CA VAL A 288 -24.07 -2.68 -6.53
C VAL A 288 -24.60 -3.65 -7.58
N LYS A 289 -23.73 -4.46 -8.19
CA LYS A 289 -24.10 -5.51 -9.14
C LYS A 289 -24.70 -6.73 -8.44
N ASP A 290 -24.04 -7.27 -7.42
CA ASP A 290 -24.52 -8.42 -6.64
C ASP A 290 -25.84 -8.09 -5.91
N LEU A 291 -26.02 -6.86 -5.40
CA LEU A 291 -27.31 -6.41 -4.84
C LEU A 291 -28.39 -6.30 -5.92
N ARG A 292 -28.06 -5.90 -7.15
CA ARG A 292 -29.03 -5.92 -8.27
C ARG A 292 -29.39 -7.34 -8.65
N ASP A 293 -28.40 -8.20 -8.85
CA ASP A 293 -28.61 -9.57 -9.31
C ASP A 293 -29.39 -10.38 -8.24
N SER A 294 -29.05 -10.25 -6.96
CA SER A 294 -29.81 -10.87 -5.86
C SER A 294 -31.21 -10.26 -5.62
N LEU A 295 -31.43 -8.98 -5.92
CA LEU A 295 -32.79 -8.41 -5.94
C LEU A 295 -33.61 -8.96 -7.12
N VAL A 296 -33.01 -9.11 -8.31
CA VAL A 296 -33.69 -9.69 -9.49
C VAL A 296 -34.10 -11.13 -9.23
N ASP A 297 -33.21 -11.96 -8.67
CA ASP A 297 -33.52 -13.36 -8.29
C ASP A 297 -34.57 -13.48 -7.16
N THR A 298 -34.88 -12.40 -6.45
CA THR A 298 -35.93 -12.38 -5.41
C THR A 298 -37.31 -11.99 -5.97
N TYR A 299 -37.37 -11.45 -7.19
CA TYR A 299 -38.61 -10.99 -7.86
C TYR A 299 -38.91 -11.74 -9.18
N ALA A 300 -38.19 -12.83 -9.46
CA ALA A 300 -38.42 -13.77 -10.56
C ALA A 300 -39.08 -15.07 -10.08
#